data_AF-H0A1B5-F1
#
_entry.id   AF-H0A1B5-F1
#
_cell.length_a   1.000
_cell.length_b   1.000
_cell.length_c   1.000
_cell.angle_alpha   90.00
_cell.angle_beta   90.00
_cell.angle_gamma   90.00
#
_symmetry.space_group_name_H-M   'P 1'
#
loop_
_entity.id
_entity.type
_entity.pdbx_description
1 polymer ?
#
loop_
_entity_poly.entity_id
_entity_poly.type
_entity_poly.pdbx_seq_one_letter_code
_entity_poly.pdbx_strand_id
1 'polypeptide(L)' 'MDKDRVEGAAKQVKGSVKEMAGKVTGSTSTQAEGMAEKATGKVQNAAGKAKDAARDASKH' A
#
# COMPACT_ATOMS: atom_id res chain seq x y z
N MET A 1 -16.41 16.50 -34.13
CA MET A 1 -15.34 17.07 -33.26
C MET A 1 -15.95 17.20 -31.89
N ASP A 2 -16.03 16.04 -31.26
CA ASP A 2 -17.07 15.71 -30.31
C ASP A 2 -16.62 16.15 -28.91
N LYS A 3 -17.50 16.86 -28.21
CA LYS A 3 -17.27 17.37 -26.85
C LYS A 3 -16.81 16.25 -25.90
N ASP A 4 -17.20 15.01 -26.18
CA ASP A 4 -16.76 13.79 -25.50
C ASP A 4 -15.25 13.55 -25.57
N ARG A 5 -14.58 13.86 -26.69
CA ARG A 5 -13.11 13.72 -26.79
C ARG A 5 -12.38 14.74 -25.93
N VAL A 6 -12.89 15.97 -25.86
CA VAL A 6 -12.31 17.03 -25.01
C VAL A 6 -12.53 16.72 -23.54
N GLU A 7 -13.70 16.21 -23.17
CA GLU A 7 -14.00 15.84 -21.79
C GLU A 7 -13.19 14.63 -21.33
N GLY A 8 -12.97 13.65 -22.21
CA GLY A 8 -12.07 12.53 -21.96
C GLY A 8 -10.62 12.96 -21.74
N ALA A 9 -10.11 13.86 -22.59
CA ALA A 9 -8.76 14.42 -22.44
C ALA A 9 -8.61 15.23 -21.15
N ALA A 10 -9.61 16.05 -20.79
CA ALA A 10 -9.61 16.83 -19.55
C ALA A 10 -9.64 15.93 -18.30
N LYS A 11 -10.41 14.84 -18.32
CA LYS A 11 -10.41 13.83 -17.24
C LYS A 11 -9.07 13.11 -17.13
N GLN A 12 -8.42 12.77 -18.25
CA GLN A 12 -7.09 12.16 -18.23
C GLN A 12 -6.05 13.11 -17.61
N VAL A 13 -6.01 14.37 -18.04
CA VAL A 13 -5.05 15.35 -17.50
C VAL A 13 -5.28 15.56 -16.00
N LYS A 14 -6.53 15.73 -15.58
CA LYS A 14 -6.87 15.88 -14.16
C LYS A 14 -6.52 14.63 -13.34
N GLY A 15 -6.71 13.44 -13.91
CA GLY A 15 -6.33 12.16 -13.32
C GLY A 15 -4.82 12.05 -13.13
N SER A 16 -4.04 12.30 -14.18
CA SER A 16 -2.57 12.26 -14.12
C SER A 16 -1.99 13.28 -13.14
N VAL A 17 -2.56 14.49 -13.06
CA VAL A 17 -2.15 15.50 -12.08
C VAL A 17 -2.46 15.03 -10.65
N LYS A 18 -3.61 14.37 -10.42
CA LYS A 18 -3.99 13.86 -9.09
C LYS A 18 -3.17 12.64 -8.67
N GLU A 19 -2.81 11.77 -9.62
CA GLU A 19 -1.89 10.66 -9.41
C GLU A 19 -0.47 11.14 -9.09
N MET A 20 0.05 12.11 -9.87
CA MET A 20 1.33 12.73 -9.57
C MET A 20 1.29 13.44 -8.24
N ALA A 21 0.25 14.23 -7.96
CA ALA A 21 0.09 14.88 -6.68
C ALA A 21 0.04 13.84 -5.55
N GLY A 22 -0.70 12.74 -5.67
CA GLY A 22 -0.74 11.68 -4.65
C GLY A 22 0.59 10.96 -4.44
N LYS A 23 1.36 10.72 -5.52
CA LYS A 23 2.73 10.16 -5.43
C LYS A 23 3.73 11.15 -4.83
N VAL A 24 3.63 12.44 -5.18
CA VAL A 24 4.58 13.49 -4.76
C VAL A 24 4.26 14.01 -3.36
N THR A 25 2.97 14.16 -3.01
CA THR A 25 2.55 14.52 -1.65
C THR A 25 2.71 13.38 -0.68
N GLY A 26 2.95 12.15 -1.16
CA GLY A 26 3.32 11.00 -0.34
C GLY A 26 2.48 10.97 0.92
N SER A 27 1.15 10.94 0.75
CA SER A 27 0.15 11.15 1.81
C SER A 27 0.69 10.62 3.12
N THR A 28 1.06 11.52 4.04
CA THR A 28 1.69 11.16 5.32
C THR A 28 0.88 10.09 6.04
N SER A 29 -0.44 10.06 5.84
CA SER A 29 -1.34 8.97 6.24
C SER A 29 -0.96 7.62 5.64
N THR A 30 -0.87 7.49 4.31
CA THR A 30 -0.53 6.24 3.62
C THR A 30 0.88 5.75 3.94
N GLN A 31 1.84 6.66 4.11
CA GLN A 31 3.20 6.27 4.50
C GLN A 31 3.28 5.83 5.96
N ALA A 32 2.52 6.47 6.87
CA ALA A 32 2.43 6.09 8.27
C ALA A 32 1.67 4.77 8.47
N GLU A 33 0.55 4.59 7.78
CA GLU A 33 -0.22 3.33 7.75
C GLU A 33 0.64 2.20 7.19
N GLY A 34 1.35 2.43 6.08
CA GLY A 34 2.27 1.43 5.51
C GLY A 34 3.46 1.11 6.42
N MET A 35 3.96 2.06 7.21
CA MET A 35 4.99 1.81 8.22
C MET A 35 4.44 1.00 9.41
N ALA A 36 3.23 1.34 9.90
CA ALA A 36 2.56 0.62 10.97
C ALA A 36 2.20 -0.82 10.57
N GLU A 37 1.71 -1.03 9.35
CA GLU A 37 1.46 -2.36 8.79
C GLU A 37 2.75 -3.16 8.64
N LYS A 38 3.83 -2.56 8.13
CA LYS A 38 5.13 -3.26 8.05
C LYS A 38 5.67 -3.64 9.42
N ALA A 39 5.51 -2.80 10.43
CA ALA A 39 5.92 -3.11 11.80
C ALA A 39 5.09 -4.27 12.37
N THR A 40 3.77 -4.21 12.21
CA THR A 40 2.84 -5.25 12.66
C THR A 40 3.10 -6.58 11.96
N GLY A 41 3.32 -6.56 10.63
CA GLY A 41 3.64 -7.74 9.84
C GLY A 41 4.97 -8.39 10.24
N LYS A 42 6.00 -7.59 10.57
CA LYS A 42 7.26 -8.13 11.11
C LYS A 42 7.08 -8.83 12.45
N VAL A 43 6.29 -8.24 13.35
CA VAL A 43 6.00 -8.83 14.68
C VAL A 43 5.20 -10.12 14.53
N GLN A 44 4.16 -10.14 13.70
CA GLN A 44 3.39 -11.35 13.43
C GLN A 44 4.25 -12.46 12.81
N ASN A 45 5.12 -12.13 11.86
CA ASN A 45 6.00 -13.12 11.22
C ASN A 45 7.01 -13.70 12.21
N ALA A 46 7.59 -12.87 13.09
CA ALA A 46 8.48 -13.35 14.16
C ALA A 46 7.76 -14.27 15.15
N ALA A 47 6.55 -13.88 15.58
CA ALA A 47 5.72 -14.70 16.46
C ALA A 47 5.27 -16.02 15.80
N GLY A 48 4.95 -15.98 14.50
CA GLY A 48 4.64 -17.17 13.69
C GLY A 48 5.81 -18.14 13.64
N LYS A 49 7.00 -17.66 13.28
CA LYS A 49 8.23 -18.48 13.27
C LYS A 49 8.56 -19.09 14.62
N ALA A 50 8.38 -18.34 15.72
CA ALA A 50 8.60 -18.87 17.07
C ALA A 50 7.58 -19.96 17.44
N LYS A 51 6.31 -19.77 17.09
CA LYS A 51 5.27 -20.80 17.27
C LYS A 51 5.52 -22.04 16.44
N ASP A 52 5.91 -21.88 15.17
CA ASP A 52 6.24 -23.00 14.28
C ASP A 52 7.44 -23.78 14.82
N ALA A 53 8.51 -23.11 15.24
CA ALA A 53 9.69 -23.76 15.83
C ALA A 53 9.34 -24.54 17.10
N ALA A 54 8.49 -23.99 17.98
CA ALA A 54 8.03 -24.69 19.17
C ALA A 54 7.13 -25.89 18.85
N ARG A 55 6.30 -25.79 17.79
CA ARG A 55 5.47 -26.89 17.31
C ARG A 55 6.31 -28.02 16.72
N ASP A 56 7.32 -27.69 15.92
CA ASP A 56 8.27 -28.66 15.36
C ASP A 56 9.03 -29.39 16.47
N ALA A 57 9.52 -28.65 17.48
CA ALA A 57 10.23 -29.22 18.63
C ALA A 57 9.35 -30.16 19.49
N SER A 58 8.04 -29.92 19.56
CA SER A 58 7.09 -30.75 20.32
C SER A 58 6.55 -31.95 19.52
N LYS A 59 6.80 -32.02 18.21
CA LYS A 59 6.33 -33.12 17.35
C LYS A 59 7.39 -34.21 17.18
N HIS A 60 8.62 -33.97 17.64
CA HIS A 60 9.70 -34.95 17.75
C HIS A 60 9.64 -35.66 19.11
#